data_AF-A0A953MDQ0-F1
#
_entry.id   AF-A0A953MDQ0-F1
#
_cell.length_a   1.000
_cell.length_b   1.000
_cell.length_c   1.000
_cell.angle_alpha   90.00
_cell.angle_beta   90.00
_cell.angle_gamma   90.00
#
_symmetry.space_group_name_H-M   'P 1'
#
loop_
_entity.id
_entity.type
_entity.pdbx_description
1 polymer ?
#
loop_
_entity_poly.entity_id
_entity_poly.type
_entity_poly.pdbx_seq_one_letter_code
_entity_poly.pdbx_strand_id
1 'polypeptide(L)'
;MASYFPMKNNVAMIYKSSFGEAITQYFHDGEYAVSSSEADDFKYKQIMIVKDEGVYVTETFQYINVFLFISTESTITYQEPLLRFPLPLSPGTVWSWEGDEYSDGDTSIVKVTGEVFDKESITTTAGKFETIKLKTIVEGETGSRNTVTEWFAEDIGLIKAEIIIEGGGMMGFLRDLLGYGTIEFELEEIRKQ
;
A
#
# COMPACT_ATOMS: atom_id res chain seq x y z
N MET A 1 20.66 -0.06 2.55
CA MET A 1 19.81 -1.21 2.17
C MET A 1 18.56 -1.19 3.04
N ALA A 2 17.37 -1.23 2.42
CA ALA A 2 16.10 -0.78 2.99
C ALA A 2 15.62 -1.60 4.20
N SER A 3 16.02 -1.18 5.41
CA SER A 3 15.72 -1.85 6.68
C SER A 3 14.21 -2.01 6.96
N TYR A 4 13.38 -1.10 6.43
CA TYR A 4 11.92 -1.08 6.64
C TYR A 4 11.11 -1.78 5.54
N PHE A 5 11.77 -2.36 4.53
CA PHE A 5 11.10 -3.11 3.47
C PHE A 5 11.78 -4.48 3.28
N PRO A 6 11.72 -5.35 4.31
CA PRO A 6 12.40 -6.63 4.29
C PRO A 6 11.72 -7.59 3.31
N MET A 7 12.42 -7.92 2.22
CA MET A 7 11.99 -8.91 1.23
C MET A 7 12.27 -10.34 1.72
N LYS A 8 11.62 -10.75 2.80
CA LYS A 8 11.78 -12.09 3.38
C LYS A 8 10.85 -13.09 2.66
N ASN A 9 11.35 -13.72 1.59
CA ASN A 9 10.61 -14.65 0.73
C ASN A 9 9.98 -15.88 1.43
N ASN A 10 10.27 -16.14 2.71
CA ASN A 10 9.82 -17.34 3.43
C ASN A 10 8.85 -17.01 4.57
N VAL A 11 8.24 -15.83 4.54
CA VAL A 11 7.34 -15.35 5.59
C VAL A 11 6.06 -14.83 4.95
N ALA A 12 4.92 -15.24 5.51
CA ALA A 12 3.63 -14.61 5.28
C ALA A 12 3.27 -13.70 6.45
N MET A 13 2.85 -12.48 6.14
CA MET A 13 2.33 -11.52 7.10
C MET A 13 0.80 -11.63 7.08
N ILE A 14 0.21 -11.99 8.21
CA ILE A 14 -1.25 -12.14 8.33
C ILE A 14 -1.80 -10.88 8.99
N TYR A 15 -2.74 -10.21 8.34
CA TYR A 15 -3.37 -8.99 8.82
C TYR A 15 -4.84 -9.22 9.09
N LYS A 16 -5.32 -8.67 10.21
CA LYS A 16 -6.73 -8.37 10.36
C LYS A 16 -7.04 -7.12 9.54
N SER A 17 -7.97 -7.22 8.60
CA SER A 17 -8.31 -6.12 7.69
C SER A 17 -9.81 -5.84 7.60
N SER A 18 -10.17 -4.72 6.97
CA SER A 18 -11.55 -4.42 6.61
C SER A 18 -12.20 -5.47 5.68
N PHE A 19 -11.40 -6.30 5.02
CA PHE A 19 -11.83 -7.38 4.12
C PHE A 19 -11.74 -8.78 4.77
N GLY A 20 -11.54 -8.85 6.09
CA GLY A 20 -11.27 -10.10 6.81
C GLY A 20 -9.78 -10.37 7.00
N GLU A 21 -9.41 -11.63 7.20
CA GLU A 21 -7.99 -12.03 7.28
C GLU A 21 -7.35 -11.85 5.90
N ALA A 22 -6.31 -11.01 5.84
CA ALA A 22 -5.54 -10.77 4.63
C ALA A 22 -4.12 -11.32 4.79
N ILE A 23 -3.63 -12.01 3.77
CA ILE A 23 -2.29 -12.61 3.75
C ILE A 23 -1.43 -11.81 2.79
N THR A 24 -0.37 -11.19 3.30
CA THR A 24 0.63 -10.49 2.50
C THR A 24 1.93 -11.27 2.42
N GLN A 25 2.49 -11.35 1.21
CA GLN A 25 3.78 -11.95 0.93
C GLN A 25 4.65 -10.95 0.17
N TYR A 26 5.96 -10.99 0.47
CA TYR A 26 6.98 -10.22 -0.22
C TYR A 26 7.95 -11.20 -0.88
N PHE A 27 8.18 -11.05 -2.18
CA PHE A 27 9.13 -11.89 -2.91
C PHE A 27 9.82 -11.14 -4.04
N HIS A 28 10.95 -11.68 -4.49
CA HIS A 28 11.66 -11.18 -5.66
C HIS A 28 11.23 -11.92 -6.93
N ASP A 29 11.05 -11.16 -8.01
CA ASP A 29 10.89 -11.68 -9.37
C ASP A 29 11.89 -10.96 -10.28
N GLY A 30 13.04 -11.60 -10.51
CA GLY A 30 14.17 -10.97 -11.19
C GLY A 30 14.70 -9.76 -10.41
N GLU A 31 14.68 -8.59 -11.04
CA GLU A 31 15.09 -7.31 -10.42
C GLU A 31 13.97 -6.63 -9.62
N TYR A 32 12.75 -7.16 -9.70
CA TYR A 32 11.59 -6.57 -9.06
C TYR A 32 11.37 -7.12 -7.65
N ALA A 33 10.85 -6.26 -6.79
CA ALA A 33 10.24 -6.60 -5.53
C ALA A 33 8.72 -6.66 -5.71
N VAL A 34 8.10 -7.74 -5.29
CA VAL A 34 6.65 -7.94 -5.38
C VAL A 34 6.07 -7.97 -3.98
N SER A 35 5.04 -7.16 -3.73
CA SER A 35 4.14 -7.28 -2.58
C SER A 35 2.81 -7.81 -3.08
N SER A 36 2.28 -8.87 -2.47
CA SER A 36 1.00 -9.47 -2.83
C SER A 36 0.18 -9.70 -1.57
N SER A 37 -0.98 -9.05 -1.48
CA SER A 37 -1.95 -9.14 -0.38
C SER A 37 -3.25 -9.74 -0.89
N GLU A 38 -3.73 -10.80 -0.26
CA GLU A 38 -4.96 -11.48 -0.65
C GLU A 38 -5.86 -11.76 0.57
N ALA A 39 -7.16 -11.52 0.42
CA ALA A 39 -8.24 -11.96 1.29
C ALA A 39 -9.38 -12.53 0.42
N ASP A 40 -10.43 -13.08 1.01
CA ASP A 40 -11.51 -13.77 0.27
C ASP A 40 -12.10 -12.91 -0.87
N ASP A 41 -12.30 -11.62 -0.61
CA ASP A 41 -12.96 -10.67 -1.51
C ASP A 41 -12.01 -9.53 -1.97
N PHE A 42 -10.70 -9.67 -1.75
CA PHE A 42 -9.74 -8.60 -2.01
C PHE A 42 -8.40 -9.17 -2.48
N LYS A 43 -7.85 -8.60 -3.54
CA LYS A 43 -6.45 -8.82 -3.92
C LYS A 43 -5.81 -7.51 -4.27
N TYR A 44 -4.57 -7.35 -3.82
CA TYR A 44 -3.77 -6.19 -4.11
C TYR A 44 -2.32 -6.60 -4.29
N LYS A 45 -1.73 -6.22 -5.42
CA LYS A 45 -0.35 -6.56 -5.76
C LYS A 45 0.37 -5.33 -6.26
N GLN A 46 1.60 -5.12 -5.80
CA GLN A 46 2.50 -4.10 -6.33
C GLN A 46 3.78 -4.75 -6.84
N ILE A 47 4.20 -4.32 -8.04
CA ILE A 47 5.51 -4.64 -8.61
C ILE A 47 6.38 -3.39 -8.47
N MET A 48 7.52 -3.54 -7.78
CA MET A 48 8.36 -2.43 -7.36
C MET A 48 9.82 -2.61 -7.76
N ILE A 49 10.52 -1.49 -7.92
CA ILE A 49 11.97 -1.41 -7.99
C ILE A 49 12.45 -0.78 -6.69
N VAL A 50 13.34 -1.47 -5.97
CA VAL A 50 13.94 -0.96 -4.73
C VAL A 50 15.35 -0.48 -5.05
N LYS A 51 15.59 0.82 -4.84
CA LYS A 51 16.90 1.45 -5.02
C LYS A 51 17.39 2.02 -3.69
N ASP A 52 18.63 2.51 -3.66
CA ASP A 52 19.20 3.09 -2.44
C ASP A 52 18.44 4.37 -2.01
N GLU A 53 17.92 5.12 -2.99
CA GLU A 53 17.22 6.39 -2.78
C GLU A 53 15.71 6.26 -2.53
N GLY A 54 15.11 5.10 -2.80
CA GLY A 54 13.65 4.95 -2.69
C GLY A 54 13.06 3.64 -3.20
N VAL A 55 11.77 3.49 -2.93
CA VAL A 55 10.94 2.40 -3.46
C VAL A 55 10.02 2.97 -4.53
N TYR A 56 10.06 2.36 -5.70
CA TYR A 56 9.33 2.81 -6.89
C TYR A 56 8.33 1.75 -7.32
N VAL A 57 7.07 2.11 -7.54
CA VAL A 57 6.03 1.22 -8.04
C VAL A 57 5.97 1.33 -9.56
N THR A 58 6.02 0.19 -10.22
CA THR A 58 5.91 0.08 -11.69
C THR A 58 4.52 -0.35 -12.14
N GLU A 59 3.88 -1.19 -11.32
CA GLU A 59 2.56 -1.73 -11.58
C GLU A 59 1.82 -1.94 -10.25
N THR A 60 0.53 -1.64 -10.23
CA THR A 60 -0.39 -2.00 -9.15
C THR A 60 -1.57 -2.77 -9.75
N PHE A 61 -1.81 -3.98 -9.27
CA PHE A 61 -3.03 -4.73 -9.53
C PHE A 61 -3.95 -4.66 -8.33
N GLN A 62 -5.24 -4.43 -8.58
CA GLN A 62 -6.26 -4.40 -7.55
C GLN A 62 -7.51 -5.16 -8.01
N TYR A 63 -8.03 -5.99 -7.14
CA TYR A 63 -9.29 -6.68 -7.30
C TYR A 63 -10.08 -6.56 -6.01
N ILE A 64 -11.34 -6.13 -6.12
CA ILE A 64 -12.26 -6.10 -4.98
C ILE A 64 -13.58 -6.71 -5.43
N ASN A 65 -14.01 -7.74 -4.73
CA ASN A 65 -15.32 -8.35 -4.88
C ASN A 65 -16.25 -7.80 -3.81
N VAL A 66 -17.41 -7.30 -4.22
CA VAL A 66 -18.33 -6.59 -3.36
C VAL A 66 -19.73 -7.16 -3.56
N PHE A 67 -20.06 -8.15 -2.74
CA PHE A 67 -21.36 -8.81 -2.75
C PHE A 67 -21.67 -9.50 -4.10
N LEU A 68 -22.68 -10.37 -4.13
CA LEU A 68 -22.95 -11.42 -5.13
C LEU A 68 -22.72 -11.13 -6.64
N PHE A 69 -22.65 -9.87 -7.10
CA PHE A 69 -22.53 -9.52 -8.53
C PHE A 69 -21.64 -8.31 -8.86
N ILE A 70 -20.98 -7.65 -7.90
CA ILE A 70 -20.19 -6.44 -8.18
C ILE A 70 -18.73 -6.75 -7.87
N SER A 71 -17.94 -7.03 -8.90
CA SER A 71 -16.48 -7.11 -8.79
C SER A 71 -15.85 -6.00 -9.59
N THR A 72 -14.79 -5.42 -9.07
CA THR A 72 -13.96 -4.47 -9.79
C THR A 72 -12.53 -5.00 -9.83
N GLU A 73 -11.91 -4.89 -11.00
CA GLU A 73 -10.55 -5.32 -11.27
C GLU A 73 -9.90 -4.22 -12.08
N SER A 74 -8.65 -3.88 -11.75
CA SER A 74 -7.89 -2.87 -12.49
C SER A 74 -6.40 -3.18 -12.35
N THR A 75 -5.68 -2.98 -13.45
CA THR A 75 -4.23 -2.97 -13.47
C THR A 75 -3.77 -1.58 -13.85
N ILE A 76 -2.96 -1.00 -12.98
CA ILE A 76 -2.46 0.35 -13.06
C ILE A 76 -0.96 0.29 -13.38
N THR A 77 -0.53 1.03 -14.40
CA THR A 77 0.88 1.23 -14.74
C THR A 77 1.19 2.71 -14.84
N TYR A 78 2.48 3.06 -14.85
CA TYR A 78 2.93 4.45 -14.84
C TYR A 78 3.90 4.70 -15.99
N GLN A 79 3.86 5.90 -16.57
CA GLN A 79 4.81 6.28 -17.63
C GLN A 79 6.26 6.22 -17.13
N GLU A 80 6.47 6.70 -15.92
CA GLU A 80 7.70 6.58 -15.14
C GLU A 80 7.36 5.91 -13.81
N PRO A 81 8.24 5.07 -13.23
CA PRO A 81 7.94 4.43 -11.94
C PRO A 81 7.55 5.43 -10.85
N LEU A 82 6.41 5.19 -10.19
CA LEU A 82 5.86 6.03 -9.14
C LEU A 82 6.74 5.95 -7.89
N LEU A 83 7.23 7.08 -7.39
CA LEU A 83 7.96 7.11 -6.11
C LEU A 83 6.98 6.88 -4.95
N ARG A 84 6.99 5.68 -4.36
CA ARG A 84 6.12 5.33 -3.24
C ARG A 84 6.56 6.05 -1.97
N PHE A 85 7.84 5.93 -1.65
CA PHE A 85 8.50 6.67 -0.58
C PHE A 85 10.03 6.67 -0.77
N PRO A 86 10.73 7.72 -0.28
CA PRO A 86 12.18 7.80 -0.32
C PRO A 86 12.83 6.85 0.70
N LEU A 87 14.11 6.56 0.50
CA LEU A 87 14.95 5.84 1.45
C LEU A 87 16.23 6.62 1.74
N PRO A 88 16.76 6.56 2.99
CA PRO A 88 16.17 5.92 4.17
C PRO A 88 14.95 6.70 4.72
N LEU A 89 14.02 6.00 5.38
CA LEU A 89 12.89 6.63 6.07
C LEU A 89 13.40 7.40 7.30
N SER A 90 13.60 8.71 7.15
CA SER A 90 14.08 9.60 8.20
C SER A 90 13.00 10.61 8.59
N PRO A 91 12.70 10.83 9.90
CA PRO A 91 11.69 11.79 10.31
C PRO A 91 11.90 13.19 9.70
N GLY A 92 10.81 13.84 9.30
CA GLY A 92 10.80 15.13 8.61
C GLY A 92 11.10 15.05 7.11
N THR A 93 11.38 13.86 6.56
CA THR A 93 11.52 13.69 5.11
C THR A 93 10.17 13.87 4.44
N VAL A 94 10.13 14.72 3.41
CA VAL A 94 8.95 14.91 2.57
C VAL A 94 9.28 14.53 1.12
N TRP A 95 8.28 14.06 0.38
CA TRP A 95 8.43 13.78 -1.05
C TRP A 95 7.18 14.16 -1.84
N SER A 96 7.37 14.32 -3.14
CA SER A 96 6.30 14.55 -4.10
C SER A 96 6.63 13.83 -5.40
N TRP A 97 5.61 13.33 -6.07
CA TRP A 97 5.69 12.72 -7.39
C TRP A 97 4.41 13.08 -8.17
N GLU A 98 4.56 13.35 -9.46
CA GLU A 98 3.45 13.62 -10.37
C GLU A 98 3.79 12.97 -11.71
N GLY A 99 2.82 12.27 -12.31
CA GLY A 99 3.02 11.61 -13.59
C GLY A 99 1.76 10.94 -14.12
N ASP A 100 1.90 10.43 -15.34
CA ASP A 100 0.82 9.77 -16.06
C ASP A 100 0.63 8.34 -15.53
N GLU A 101 -0.62 8.05 -15.16
CA GLU A 101 -1.13 6.74 -14.75
C GLU A 101 -2.02 6.17 -15.85
N TYR A 102 -1.83 4.89 -16.19
CA TYR A 102 -2.62 4.16 -17.17
C TYR A 102 -3.41 3.05 -16.48
N SER A 103 -4.73 3.07 -16.61
CA SER A 103 -5.64 2.02 -16.11
C SER A 103 -6.76 1.79 -17.13
N ASP A 104 -7.06 0.53 -17.43
CA ASP A 104 -8.23 0.12 -18.25
C ASP A 104 -8.35 0.83 -19.62
N GLY A 105 -7.21 1.24 -20.19
CA GLY A 105 -7.15 1.95 -21.47
C GLY A 105 -7.28 3.47 -21.38
N ASP A 106 -7.51 4.00 -20.17
CA ASP A 106 -7.53 5.43 -19.89
C ASP A 106 -6.18 5.91 -19.35
N THR A 107 -5.89 7.20 -19.54
CA THR A 107 -4.74 7.90 -18.97
C THR A 107 -5.23 9.01 -18.07
N SER A 108 -4.64 9.14 -16.89
CA SER A 108 -4.93 10.23 -15.95
C SER A 108 -3.67 10.69 -15.24
N ILE A 109 -3.64 11.95 -14.80
CA ILE A 109 -2.54 12.44 -13.96
C ILE A 109 -2.80 12.03 -12.51
N VAL A 110 -1.80 11.42 -11.87
CA VAL A 110 -1.80 11.16 -10.42
C VAL A 110 -0.68 11.94 -9.74
N LYS A 111 -1.00 12.51 -8.58
CA LYS A 111 -0.09 13.24 -7.70
C LYS A 111 0.02 12.51 -6.38
N VAL A 112 1.25 12.29 -5.94
CA VAL A 112 1.56 11.66 -4.66
C VAL A 112 2.40 12.63 -3.86
N THR A 113 1.98 12.94 -2.64
CA THR A 113 2.81 13.67 -1.68
C THR A 113 2.90 12.87 -0.40
N GLY A 114 4.02 12.95 0.30
CA GLY A 114 4.13 12.26 1.57
C GLY A 114 5.14 12.86 2.54
N GLU A 115 5.02 12.43 3.79
CA GLU A 115 5.83 12.85 4.91
C GLU A 115 6.15 11.65 5.82
N VAL A 116 7.39 11.58 6.28
CA VAL A 116 7.86 10.65 7.29
C VAL A 116 7.81 11.33 8.65
N PHE A 117 7.10 10.73 9.59
CA PHE A 117 6.95 11.22 10.96
C PHE A 117 7.95 10.56 11.91
N ASP A 118 7.96 11.04 13.15
CA ASP A 118 8.73 10.44 14.24
C ASP A 118 8.33 8.98 14.48
N LYS A 119 9.25 8.25 15.12
CA LYS A 119 8.99 6.87 15.52
C LYS A 119 7.98 6.82 16.66
N GLU A 120 7.09 5.84 16.60
CA GLU A 120 6.16 5.55 17.66
C GLU A 120 6.01 4.03 17.87
N SER A 121 5.51 3.65 19.05
CA SER A 121 5.30 2.24 19.36
C SER A 121 3.87 1.82 19.09
N ILE A 122 3.70 0.83 18.21
CA ILE A 122 2.42 0.23 17.87
C ILE A 122 2.32 -1.15 18.52
N THR A 123 1.20 -1.43 19.17
CA THR A 123 0.88 -2.74 19.75
C THR A 123 -0.24 -3.38 18.95
N THR A 124 -0.02 -4.61 18.53
CA THR A 124 -0.94 -5.44 17.74
C THR A 124 -1.04 -6.83 18.39
N THR A 125 -1.85 -7.72 17.83
CA THR A 125 -1.87 -9.14 18.26
C THR A 125 -0.50 -9.82 18.06
N ALA A 126 0.24 -9.48 17.00
CA ALA A 126 1.56 -10.04 16.73
C ALA A 126 2.65 -9.56 17.71
N GLY A 127 2.37 -8.53 18.51
CA GLY A 127 3.28 -7.99 19.51
C GLY A 127 3.38 -6.47 19.48
N LYS A 128 4.40 -5.95 20.16
CA LYS A 128 4.72 -4.53 20.26
C LYS A 128 5.95 -4.21 19.41
N PHE A 129 5.82 -3.20 18.55
CA PHE A 129 6.85 -2.81 17.59
C PHE A 129 7.22 -1.35 17.76
N GLU A 130 8.49 -1.01 17.54
CA GLU A 130 8.92 0.37 17.27
C GLU A 130 8.79 0.60 15.77
N THR A 131 8.00 1.60 15.40
CA THR A 131 7.61 1.84 14.01
C THR A 131 7.94 3.26 13.59
N ILE A 132 8.20 3.46 12.31
CA ILE A 132 8.19 4.78 11.68
C ILE A 132 6.90 4.96 10.89
N LYS A 133 6.27 6.12 11.06
CA LYS A 133 4.98 6.43 10.44
C LYS A 133 5.18 7.23 9.16
N LEU A 134 4.50 6.82 8.10
CA LEU A 134 4.40 7.55 6.84
C LEU A 134 2.96 8.01 6.66
N LYS A 135 2.78 9.23 6.14
CA LYS A 135 1.49 9.69 5.61
C LYS A 135 1.68 10.07 4.17
N THR A 136 0.86 9.51 3.30
CA THR A 136 0.87 9.74 1.87
C THR A 136 -0.52 10.22 1.43
N ILE A 137 -0.56 11.25 0.61
CA ILE A 137 -1.78 11.74 -0.03
C ILE A 137 -1.65 11.40 -1.52
N VAL A 138 -2.62 10.65 -2.04
CA VAL A 138 -2.72 10.28 -3.45
C VAL A 138 -3.92 11.00 -4.04
N GLU A 139 -3.70 11.83 -5.05
CA GLU A 139 -4.72 12.63 -5.73
C GLU A 139 -4.74 12.28 -7.22
N GLY A 140 -5.90 11.95 -7.76
CA GLY A 140 -6.09 11.78 -9.20
C GLY A 140 -6.81 12.96 -9.84
N GLU A 141 -6.65 13.10 -11.15
CA GLU A 141 -7.20 14.20 -11.95
C GLU A 141 -8.72 14.36 -11.83
N THR A 142 -9.46 13.27 -11.61
CA THR A 142 -10.93 13.27 -11.49
C THR A 142 -11.44 13.55 -10.07
N GLY A 143 -10.61 14.16 -9.21
CA GLY A 143 -10.97 14.48 -7.83
C GLY A 143 -11.00 13.25 -6.90
N SER A 144 -10.36 12.15 -7.31
CA SER A 144 -10.01 11.08 -6.35
C SER A 144 -8.96 11.60 -5.38
N ARG A 145 -9.12 11.26 -4.11
CA ARG A 145 -8.18 11.64 -3.06
C ARG A 145 -8.21 10.59 -1.97
N ASN A 146 -7.04 10.04 -1.65
CA ASN A 146 -6.88 9.08 -0.57
C ASN A 146 -5.75 9.55 0.35
N THR A 147 -5.98 9.43 1.66
CA THR A 147 -4.93 9.59 2.66
C THR A 147 -4.54 8.20 3.15
N VAL A 148 -3.31 7.78 2.86
CA VAL A 148 -2.72 6.51 3.29
C VAL A 148 -1.77 6.79 4.45
N THR A 149 -2.01 6.15 5.59
CA THR A 149 -1.09 6.18 6.74
C THR A 149 -0.55 4.78 6.97
N GLU A 150 0.77 4.63 6.98
CA GLU A 150 1.44 3.35 7.12
C GLU A 150 2.44 3.39 8.27
N TRP A 151 2.57 2.30 9.01
CA TRP A 151 3.54 2.13 10.08
C TRP A 151 4.49 0.99 9.75
N PHE A 152 5.76 1.28 9.59
CA PHE A 152 6.78 0.29 9.25
C PHE A 152 7.70 0.02 10.44
N ALA A 153 7.91 -1.26 10.76
CA ALA A 153 8.96 -1.68 11.69
C ALA A 153 10.20 -2.15 10.93
N GLU A 154 11.36 -1.87 11.52
CA GLU A 154 12.64 -2.30 10.98
C GLU A 154 12.73 -3.84 10.94
N ASP A 155 13.31 -4.39 9.88
CA ASP A 155 13.43 -5.83 9.58
C ASP A 155 12.11 -6.62 9.50
N ILE A 156 10.96 -5.98 9.69
CA ILE A 156 9.64 -6.62 9.63
C ILE A 156 8.79 -6.06 8.47
N GLY A 157 8.83 -4.76 8.22
CA GLY A 157 8.01 -4.11 7.20
C GLY A 157 6.72 -3.53 7.77
N LEU A 158 5.65 -3.57 6.97
CA LEU A 158 4.36 -2.96 7.32
C LEU A 158 3.74 -3.65 8.55
N ILE A 159 3.47 -2.88 9.60
CA ILE A 159 2.80 -3.33 10.83
C ILE A 159 1.32 -2.96 10.81
N LYS A 160 1.00 -1.77 10.30
CA LYS A 160 -0.35 -1.23 10.26
C LYS A 160 -0.51 -0.34 9.04
N ALA A 161 -1.70 -0.32 8.45
CA ALA A 161 -2.10 0.68 7.47
C ALA A 161 -3.52 1.17 7.72
N GLU A 162 -3.76 2.44 7.44
CA GLU A 162 -5.07 3.08 7.45
C GLU A 162 -5.20 3.90 6.17
N ILE A 163 -6.24 3.64 5.39
CA ILE A 163 -6.51 4.30 4.10
C ILE A 163 -7.86 4.98 4.20
N ILE A 164 -7.86 6.31 4.24
CA ILE A 164 -9.07 7.13 4.24
C ILE A 164 -9.40 7.50 2.79
N ILE A 165 -10.59 7.13 2.35
CA ILE A 165 -11.08 7.38 0.99
C ILE A 165 -11.88 8.68 0.99
N GLU A 166 -11.26 9.79 0.57
CA GLU A 166 -11.82 11.14 0.66
C GLU A 166 -12.57 11.54 -0.64
N GLY A 167 -12.08 11.12 -1.81
CA GLY A 167 -12.57 11.57 -3.12
C GLY A 167 -13.17 10.47 -4.01
N GLY A 168 -13.55 10.85 -5.24
CA GLY A 168 -14.24 10.00 -6.23
C GLY A 168 -13.37 8.89 -6.87
N GLY A 169 -13.84 8.34 -7.99
CA GLY A 169 -13.23 7.18 -8.65
C GLY A 169 -13.72 5.85 -8.07
N MET A 170 -13.08 4.74 -8.44
CA MET A 170 -13.50 3.39 -8.07
C MET A 170 -13.60 3.20 -6.54
N MET A 171 -12.59 3.64 -5.79
CA MET A 171 -12.60 3.56 -4.33
C MET A 171 -13.67 4.46 -3.70
N GLY A 172 -13.93 5.64 -4.26
CA GLY A 172 -15.02 6.51 -3.83
C GLY A 172 -16.40 5.86 -4.05
N PHE A 173 -16.60 5.17 -5.19
CA PHE A 173 -17.80 4.38 -5.44
C PHE A 173 -17.94 3.24 -4.43
N LEU A 174 -16.86 2.51 -4.14
CA LEU A 174 -16.87 1.44 -3.14
C LEU A 174 -17.18 1.96 -1.74
N ARG A 175 -16.60 3.10 -1.34
CA ARG A 175 -16.95 3.79 -0.10
C ARG A 175 -18.43 4.11 -0.04
N ASP A 176 -18.98 4.70 -1.09
CA ASP A 176 -20.39 5.14 -1.11
C ASP A 176 -21.34 3.93 -1.08
N LEU A 177 -20.96 2.81 -1.70
CA LEU A 177 -21.73 1.57 -1.74
C LEU A 177 -21.64 0.75 -0.45
N LEU A 178 -20.45 0.67 0.17
CA LEU A 178 -20.17 -0.19 1.31
C LEU A 178 -20.17 0.54 2.65
N GLY A 179 -20.14 1.87 2.65
CA GLY A 179 -19.95 2.68 3.84
C GLY A 179 -18.52 2.65 4.38
N TYR A 180 -17.56 2.03 3.70
CA TYR A 180 -16.15 2.04 4.10
C TYR A 180 -15.49 3.38 3.73
N GLY A 181 -15.60 4.36 4.62
CA GLY A 181 -14.79 5.59 4.57
C GLY A 181 -13.30 5.34 4.82
N THR A 182 -12.99 4.21 5.45
CA THR A 182 -11.64 3.82 5.85
C THR A 182 -11.43 2.32 5.61
N ILE A 183 -10.28 1.98 5.04
CA ILE A 183 -9.77 0.60 4.97
C ILE A 183 -8.61 0.50 5.96
N GLU A 184 -8.59 -0.57 6.76
CA GLU A 184 -7.57 -0.79 7.79
C GLU A 184 -6.92 -2.16 7.62
N PHE A 185 -5.64 -2.23 7.98
CA PHE A 185 -4.86 -3.47 8.12
C PHE A 185 -4.04 -3.38 9.40
N GLU A 186 -4.07 -4.42 10.23
CA GLU A 186 -3.25 -4.52 11.45
C GLU A 186 -2.64 -5.92 11.55
N LEU A 187 -1.32 -5.99 11.75
CA LEU A 187 -0.58 -7.25 11.77
C LEU A 187 -1.03 -8.15 12.92
N GLU A 188 -1.49 -9.34 12.59
CA GLU A 188 -1.99 -10.33 13.55
C GLU A 188 -0.98 -11.45 13.80
N GLU A 189 -0.31 -11.93 12.75
CA GLU A 189 0.65 -13.04 12.83
C GLU A 189 1.78 -12.89 11.79
N ILE A 190 2.97 -13.36 12.14
CA ILE A 190 4.08 -13.55 11.21
C ILE A 190 4.34 -15.05 11.09
N ARG A 191 3.99 -15.66 9.95
CA ARG A 191 4.06 -17.11 9.75
C ARG A 191 5.23 -17.48 8.84
N LYS A 192 6.06 -18.43 9.27
CA LYS A 192 7.07 -19.04 8.39
C LYS A 192 6.38 -20.00 7.42
N GLN A 193 6.81 -19.96 6.15
CA GLN A 193 6.40 -20.93 5.13
C GLN A 193 7.30 -22.16 5.14
#